data_AF-A0A1B6FU80-F1
#
_entry.id   AF-A0A1B6FU80-F1
#
_cell.length_a   1.000
_cell.length_b   1.000
_cell.length_c   1.000
_cell.angle_alpha   90.00
_cell.angle_beta   90.00
_cell.angle_gamma   90.00
#
_symmetry.space_group_name_H-M   'P 1'
#
loop_
_entity.id
_entity.type
_entity.pdbx_description
1 polymer ?
#
loop_
_entity_poly.entity_id
_entity_poly.type
_entity_poly.pdbx_seq_one_letter_code
_entity_poly.pdbx_strand_id
1 'polypeptide(L)'
;DFVHRILQLRNCSNETDKDFIGELRKWALEVLGVVALDHRFGCLQGTLSKEAQEIMKAVENFHQVTYNLDTQPLPLWQYFSTSDFSTMVSALDHLHCVSEEYVAHAEQRLQTKEVTRSILEKLVGQEADGKDVAVVLA
;
A
#
# COMPACT_ATOMS: atom_id res chain seq x y z
N ASP A 1 -15.67 10.18 -2.03
CA ASP A 1 -15.79 8.78 -2.51
C ASP A 1 -16.15 7.81 -1.40
N PHE A 2 -15.33 7.64 -0.35
CA PHE A 2 -15.59 6.64 0.70
C PHE A 2 -16.92 6.82 1.45
N VAL A 3 -17.28 8.04 1.83
CA VAL A 3 -18.57 8.31 2.52
C VAL A 3 -19.77 7.88 1.65
N HIS A 4 -19.72 8.15 0.35
CA HIS A 4 -20.77 7.72 -0.58
C HIS A 4 -20.83 6.20 -0.70
N ARG A 5 -19.67 5.53 -0.76
CA ARG A 5 -19.57 4.07 -0.76
C ARG A 5 -20.18 3.45 0.50
N ILE A 6 -19.88 3.98 1.68
CA ILE A 6 -20.48 3.52 2.94
C ILE A 6 -21.99 3.65 2.91
N LEU A 7 -22.53 4.79 2.45
CA LEU A 7 -23.97 5.02 2.36
C LEU A 7 -24.66 4.00 1.45
N GLN A 8 -24.01 3.56 0.37
CA GLN A 8 -24.53 2.54 -0.54
C GLN A 8 -24.51 1.12 0.06
N LEU A 9 -23.59 0.84 0.98
CA LEU A 9 -23.40 -0.47 1.60
C LEU A 9 -24.25 -0.70 2.85
N ARG A 10 -25.04 0.31 3.27
CA ARG A 10 -25.89 0.17 4.45
C ARG A 10 -27.06 -0.77 4.18
N ASN A 11 -27.33 -1.65 5.13
CA ASN A 11 -28.51 -2.51 5.14
C ASN A 11 -29.76 -1.73 5.60
N CYS A 12 -30.91 -2.41 5.64
CA CYS A 12 -32.19 -1.83 6.07
C CYS A 12 -32.18 -1.29 7.52
N SER A 13 -31.25 -1.75 8.36
CA SER A 13 -31.06 -1.29 9.74
C SER A 13 -30.10 -0.10 9.84
N ASN A 14 -29.64 0.46 8.70
CA ASN A 14 -28.66 1.53 8.62
C ASN A 14 -27.26 1.14 9.17
N GLU A 15 -26.96 -0.15 9.17
CA GLU A 15 -25.66 -0.72 9.53
C GLU A 15 -24.90 -1.12 8.27
N THR A 16 -23.57 -1.09 8.31
CA THR A 16 -22.73 -1.65 7.24
C THR A 16 -22.72 -3.18 7.32
N ASP A 17 -22.51 -3.85 6.18
CA ASP A 17 -22.22 -5.28 6.09
C ASP A 17 -21.17 -5.74 7.14
N LYS A 18 -21.20 -7.03 7.49
CA LYS A 18 -20.22 -7.73 8.33
C LYS A 18 -18.76 -7.52 7.87
N ASP A 19 -18.46 -7.33 6.59
CA ASP A 19 -17.10 -7.06 6.11
C ASP A 19 -16.79 -5.57 5.85
N PHE A 20 -17.14 -4.71 6.82
CA PHE A 20 -16.73 -3.31 6.79
C PHE A 20 -15.20 -3.14 6.79
N ILE A 21 -14.45 -4.10 7.35
CA ILE A 21 -12.99 -4.06 7.39
C ILE A 21 -12.39 -4.15 5.98
N GLY A 22 -12.94 -4.98 5.10
CA GLY A 22 -12.53 -5.03 3.69
C GLY A 22 -12.68 -3.67 2.99
N GLU A 23 -13.77 -2.96 3.24
CA GLU A 23 -14.00 -1.62 2.68
C GLU A 23 -13.08 -0.56 3.30
N LEU A 24 -12.74 -0.69 4.59
CA LEU A 24 -11.76 0.18 5.24
C LEU A 24 -10.35 -0.02 4.66
N ARG A 25 -9.95 -1.26 4.36
CA ARG A 25 -8.67 -1.55 3.71
C ARG A 25 -8.59 -0.95 2.30
N LYS A 26 -9.67 -1.06 1.51
CA LYS A 26 -9.76 -0.42 0.17
C LYS A 26 -9.64 1.10 0.28
N TRP A 27 -10.30 1.71 1.27
CA TRP A 27 -10.19 3.13 1.53
C TRP A 27 -8.77 3.55 1.92
N ALA A 28 -8.13 2.80 2.82
CA ALA A 28 -6.77 3.10 3.24
C ALA A 28 -5.79 3.06 2.04
N LEU A 29 -5.90 2.04 1.17
CA LEU A 29 -5.08 1.96 -0.04
C LEU A 29 -5.35 3.12 -1.01
N GLU A 30 -6.62 3.48 -1.23
CA GLU A 30 -6.97 4.62 -2.09
C GLU A 30 -6.38 5.93 -1.55
N VAL A 31 -6.49 6.17 -0.24
CA VAL A 31 -5.92 7.38 0.39
C VAL A 31 -4.41 7.39 0.28
N LEU A 32 -3.75 6.25 0.53
CA LEU A 32 -2.31 6.14 0.41
C LEU A 32 -1.84 6.40 -1.03
N GLY A 33 -2.53 5.83 -2.02
CA GLY A 33 -2.24 6.07 -3.43
C GLY A 33 -2.33 7.54 -3.81
N VAL A 34 -3.36 8.24 -3.35
CA VAL A 34 -3.52 9.66 -3.67
C VAL A 34 -2.48 10.53 -2.97
N VAL A 35 -2.27 10.30 -1.67
CA VAL A 35 -1.42 11.18 -0.85
C VAL A 35 0.06 10.93 -1.10
N ALA A 36 0.47 9.66 -1.17
CA ALA A 36 1.86 9.31 -1.42
C ALA A 36 2.15 9.33 -2.93
N LEU A 37 1.42 8.54 -3.72
CA LEU A 37 1.80 8.22 -5.11
C LEU A 37 1.24 9.21 -6.16
N ASP A 38 0.36 10.14 -5.78
CA ASP A 38 -0.47 10.92 -6.71
C ASP A 38 -1.22 10.03 -7.72
N HIS A 39 -1.63 8.84 -7.25
CA HIS A 39 -2.28 7.83 -8.07
C HIS A 39 -3.67 7.46 -7.54
N ARG A 40 -4.63 7.28 -8.44
CA ARG A 40 -5.99 6.81 -8.13
C ARG A 40 -6.13 5.35 -8.53
N PHE A 41 -6.06 4.46 -7.56
CA PHE A 41 -6.26 3.02 -7.78
C PHE A 41 -7.72 2.67 -8.13
N GLY A 42 -8.68 3.55 -7.79
CA GLY A 42 -10.09 3.32 -8.07
C GLY A 42 -10.75 2.29 -7.15
N CYS A 43 -10.15 2.00 -5.99
CA CYS A 43 -10.56 0.96 -5.05
C CYS A 43 -12.00 1.14 -4.53
N LEU A 44 -12.54 2.37 -4.62
CA LEU A 44 -13.85 2.75 -4.08
C LEU A 44 -14.97 2.83 -5.14
N GLN A 45 -14.63 2.83 -6.43
CA GLN A 45 -15.55 3.19 -7.52
C GLN A 45 -16.02 2.01 -8.37
N GLY A 46 -15.46 0.80 -8.20
CA GLY A 46 -15.82 -0.36 -9.00
C GLY A 46 -15.11 -1.65 -8.59
N THR A 47 -14.86 -2.52 -9.57
CA THR A 47 -13.96 -3.67 -9.42
C THR A 47 -12.52 -3.19 -9.23
N LEU A 48 -11.86 -3.74 -8.22
CA LEU A 48 -10.47 -3.45 -7.92
C LEU A 48 -9.57 -3.80 -9.12
N SER A 49 -8.63 -2.93 -9.47
CA SER A 49 -7.63 -3.25 -10.50
C SER A 49 -6.80 -4.46 -10.06
N LYS A 50 -6.28 -5.24 -11.02
CA LYS A 50 -5.41 -6.39 -10.72
C LYS A 50 -4.23 -5.99 -9.84
N GLU A 51 -3.64 -4.84 -10.14
CA GLU A 51 -2.55 -4.26 -9.35
C GLU A 51 -2.98 -3.96 -7.91
N ALA A 52 -4.11 -3.27 -7.70
CA ALA A 52 -4.62 -2.99 -6.36
C ALA A 52 -4.93 -4.28 -5.58
N GLN A 53 -5.37 -5.35 -6.26
CA GLN A 53 -5.59 -6.66 -5.64
C GLN A 53 -4.27 -7.30 -5.20
N GLU A 54 -3.23 -7.20 -6.03
CA GLU A 54 -1.89 -7.71 -5.74
C GLU A 54 -1.26 -6.97 -4.55
N ILE A 55 -1.35 -5.63 -4.52
CA ILE A 55 -0.91 -4.80 -3.39
C ILE A 55 -1.66 -5.17 -2.11
N MET A 56 -3.00 -5.23 -2.16
CA MET A 56 -3.79 -5.59 -0.98
C MET A 56 -3.43 -6.97 -0.45
N LYS A 57 -3.21 -7.95 -1.34
CA LYS A 57 -2.81 -9.31 -0.96
C LYS A 57 -1.41 -9.34 -0.35
N ALA A 58 -0.46 -8.58 -0.90
CA ALA A 58 0.89 -8.50 -0.35
C ALA A 58 0.87 -7.89 1.07
N VAL A 59 0.10 -6.82 1.28
CA VAL A 59 -0.08 -6.20 2.61
C VAL A 59 -0.77 -7.16 3.59
N GLU A 60 -1.78 -7.91 3.16
CA GLU A 60 -2.45 -8.90 4.00
C GLU A 60 -1.51 -10.04 4.40
N ASN A 61 -0.76 -10.59 3.43
CA ASN A 61 0.24 -11.62 3.68
C ASN A 61 1.30 -11.13 4.66
N PHE A 62 1.85 -9.93 4.44
CA PHE A 62 2.83 -9.30 5.33
C PHE A 62 2.30 -9.24 6.77
N HIS A 63 1.13 -8.64 6.99
CA HIS A 63 0.55 -8.56 8.33
C HIS A 63 0.36 -9.94 9.00
N GLN A 64 -0.12 -10.92 8.24
CA GLN A 64 -0.38 -12.25 8.78
C GLN A 64 0.90 -12.98 9.19
N VAL A 65 1.94 -12.94 8.35
CA VAL A 65 3.19 -13.64 8.65
C VAL A 65 4.00 -12.90 9.71
N THR A 66 3.98 -11.57 9.72
CA THR A 66 4.62 -10.78 10.78
C THR A 66 3.98 -11.07 12.13
N TYR A 67 2.63 -11.11 12.20
CA TYR A 67 1.93 -11.51 13.42
C TYR A 67 2.34 -12.91 13.89
N ASN A 68 2.44 -13.87 12.98
CA ASN A 68 2.87 -15.23 13.32
C ASN A 68 4.31 -15.26 13.84
N LEU A 69 5.23 -14.51 13.22
CA LEU A 69 6.63 -14.44 13.62
C LEU A 69 6.82 -13.75 14.98
N ASP A 70 6.05 -12.70 15.24
CA ASP A 70 6.12 -11.92 16.49
C ASP A 70 5.52 -12.66 17.69
N THR A 71 4.53 -13.53 17.44
CA THR A 71 3.86 -14.32 18.48
C THR A 71 4.53 -15.67 18.76
N GLN A 72 5.53 -16.05 17.97
CA GLN A 72 6.27 -17.29 18.19
C GLN A 72 7.11 -17.22 19.48
N PRO A 73 7.11 -18.29 20.31
CA PRO A 73 7.85 -18.30 21.57
C PRO A 73 9.37 -18.30 21.39
N LEU A 74 9.87 -18.67 20.20
CA LEU A 74 11.29 -18.71 19.87
C LEU A 74 11.54 -18.00 18.53
N PRO A 75 12.58 -17.14 18.43
CA PRO A 75 12.87 -16.37 17.21
C PRO A 75 13.63 -17.21 16.17
N LEU A 76 13.06 -18.35 15.75
CA LEU A 76 13.71 -19.28 14.83
C LEU A 76 14.03 -18.65 13.47
N TRP A 77 13.20 -17.70 13.04
CA TRP A 77 13.38 -16.95 11.80
C TRP A 77 14.66 -16.11 11.75
N GLN A 78 15.25 -15.76 12.90
CA GLN A 78 16.53 -15.04 12.95
C GLN A 78 17.73 -15.93 12.59
N TYR A 79 17.56 -17.24 12.70
CA TYR A 79 18.63 -18.22 12.47
C TYR A 79 18.40 -19.06 11.22
N PHE A 80 17.14 -19.25 10.82
CA PHE A 80 16.75 -20.08 9.68
C PHE A 80 15.68 -19.38 8.84
N SER A 81 15.74 -19.55 7.52
CA SER A 81 14.71 -19.05 6.61
C SER A 81 13.43 -19.89 6.76
N THR A 82 12.58 -19.51 7.70
CA THR A 82 11.26 -20.14 7.87
C THR A 82 10.35 -19.78 6.69
N SER A 83 9.30 -20.58 6.48
CA SER A 83 8.30 -20.30 5.43
C SER A 83 7.65 -18.93 5.60
N ASP A 84 7.31 -18.57 6.85
CA ASP A 84 6.68 -17.29 7.18
C ASP A 84 7.64 -16.11 6.93
N PHE A 85 8.91 -16.24 7.32
CA PHE A 85 9.92 -15.22 7.03
C PHE A 85 10.14 -15.03 5.54
N SER A 86 10.23 -16.13 4.77
CA SER A 86 10.40 -16.08 3.32
C SER A 86 9.19 -15.41 2.63
N THR A 87 7.98 -15.68 3.15
CA THR A 87 6.75 -15.05 2.66
C THR A 87 6.70 -13.56 3.00
N MET A 88 7.18 -13.18 4.20
CA MET A 88 7.29 -11.77 4.62
C MET A 88 8.21 -10.99 3.68
N VAL A 89 9.41 -11.54 3.41
CA VAL A 89 10.39 -10.93 2.49
C VAL A 89 9.79 -10.79 1.10
N SER A 90 9.18 -11.85 0.56
CA SER A 90 8.56 -11.79 -0.78
C SER A 90 7.42 -10.77 -0.86
N ALA A 91 6.63 -10.59 0.20
CA ALA A 91 5.57 -9.59 0.24
C ALA A 91 6.15 -8.16 0.25
N LEU A 92 7.19 -7.92 1.03
CA LEU A 92 7.89 -6.63 1.07
C LEU A 92 8.60 -6.32 -0.25
N ASP A 93 9.28 -7.30 -0.84
CA ASP A 93 9.93 -7.16 -2.15
C ASP A 93 8.91 -6.74 -3.22
N HIS A 94 7.72 -7.36 -3.24
CA HIS A 94 6.68 -6.98 -4.19
C HIS A 94 6.19 -5.54 -3.98
N LEU A 95 5.95 -5.13 -2.72
CA LEU A 95 5.54 -3.76 -2.40
C LEU A 95 6.64 -2.74 -2.74
N HIS A 96 7.90 -3.11 -2.57
CA HIS A 96 9.04 -2.28 -2.95
C HIS A 96 9.11 -2.09 -4.46
N CYS A 97 9.02 -3.17 -5.26
CA CYS A 97 8.99 -3.09 -6.72
C CYS A 97 7.87 -2.17 -7.22
N VAL A 98 6.65 -2.33 -6.68
CA VAL A 98 5.52 -1.45 -7.02
C VAL A 98 5.87 0.01 -6.70
N SER A 99 6.46 0.28 -5.52
CA SER A 99 6.85 1.64 -5.13
C SER A 99 7.90 2.23 -6.07
N GLU A 100 8.90 1.45 -6.49
CA GLU A 100 9.92 1.88 -7.46
C GLU A 100 9.29 2.27 -8.81
N GLU A 101 8.32 1.50 -9.31
CA GLU A 101 7.60 1.83 -10.54
C GLU A 101 6.89 3.20 -10.43
N TYR A 102 6.23 3.47 -9.31
CA TYR A 102 5.56 4.75 -9.07
C TYR A 102 6.54 5.92 -8.90
N VAL A 103 7.70 5.70 -8.28
CA VAL A 103 8.77 6.69 -8.18
C VAL A 103 9.30 7.03 -9.58
N ALA A 104 9.59 6.03 -10.41
CA ALA A 104 10.03 6.23 -11.78
C ALA A 104 8.99 7.00 -12.61
N HIS A 105 7.70 6.69 -12.43
CA HIS A 105 6.61 7.44 -13.07
C HIS A 105 6.56 8.89 -12.57
N ALA A 106 6.79 9.14 -11.28
CA ALA A 106 6.84 10.48 -10.71
C ALA A 106 8.01 11.30 -11.26
N GLU A 107 9.21 10.71 -11.37
CA GLU A 107 10.38 11.32 -11.99
C GLU A 107 10.11 11.76 -13.44
N GLN A 108 9.45 10.92 -14.23
CA GLN A 108 9.08 11.26 -15.61
C GLN A 108 8.08 12.43 -15.67
N ARG A 109 7.11 12.48 -14.75
CA ARG A 109 6.15 13.61 -14.66
C ARG A 109 6.81 14.92 -14.25
N LEU A 110 7.82 14.86 -13.38
CA LEU A 110 8.60 16.03 -12.95
C LEU A 110 9.34 16.70 -14.11
N GLN A 111 9.77 15.93 -15.12
CA GLN A 111 10.39 16.49 -16.32
C GLN A 111 9.40 17.25 -17.21
N THR A 112 8.09 17.08 -17.01
CA THR A 112 7.03 17.60 -17.88
C THR A 112 6.05 18.59 -17.23
N LYS A 113 6.01 18.72 -15.89
CA LYS A 113 5.06 19.61 -15.16
C LYS A 113 5.76 20.70 -14.33
N GLU A 114 5.37 21.97 -14.51
CA GLU A 114 5.95 23.10 -13.76
C GLU A 114 5.27 23.45 -12.41
N VAL A 115 4.00 23.13 -12.13
CA VAL A 115 3.26 23.97 -11.13
C VAL A 115 2.59 23.25 -9.93
N THR A 116 2.54 21.92 -9.82
CA THR A 116 2.06 21.29 -8.56
C THR A 116 2.69 19.91 -8.36
N ARG A 117 3.41 19.74 -7.24
CA ARG A 117 4.17 18.52 -6.91
C ARG A 117 3.52 17.73 -5.77
N SER A 118 3.36 16.42 -5.96
CA SER A 118 2.97 15.47 -4.89
C SER A 118 4.07 15.31 -3.82
N ILE A 119 3.80 14.59 -2.72
CA ILE A 119 4.82 14.37 -1.67
C ILE A 119 6.00 13.57 -2.23
N LEU A 120 5.75 12.49 -2.98
CA LEU A 120 6.83 11.76 -3.65
C LEU A 120 7.58 12.63 -4.63
N GLU A 121 6.88 13.44 -5.44
CA GLU A 121 7.53 14.35 -6.39
C GLU A 121 8.38 15.42 -5.69
N LYS A 122 8.00 15.83 -4.47
CA LYS A 122 8.82 16.71 -3.63
C LYS A 122 10.05 15.98 -3.08
N LEU A 123 9.91 14.75 -2.60
CA LEU A 123 11.02 13.95 -2.07
C LEU A 123 12.06 13.68 -3.17
N VAL A 124 11.60 13.19 -4.33
CA VAL A 124 12.42 12.96 -5.52
C VAL A 124 13.12 14.25 -5.99
N GLY A 125 12.39 15.37 -6.06
CA GLY A 125 12.96 16.65 -6.50
C GLY A 125 13.95 17.28 -5.52
N GLN A 126 13.97 16.83 -4.26
CA GLN A 126 14.93 17.26 -3.24
C GLN A 126 16.19 16.37 -3.22
N GLU A 127 16.12 15.14 -3.73
CA GLU A 127 17.20 14.17 -3.73
C GLU A 127 17.85 14.03 -5.11
N ALA A 128 18.88 14.86 -5.34
CA ALA A 128 19.83 14.65 -6.44
C ALA A 128 20.93 13.61 -6.12
N ASP A 129 20.73 12.73 -5.13
CA ASP A 129 21.65 11.62 -4.83
C ASP A 129 20.85 10.45 -4.19
N GLY A 130 20.25 9.62 -5.05
CA GLY A 130 19.16 8.72 -4.70
C GLY A 130 19.57 7.43 -4.00
N LYS A 131 19.69 7.45 -2.66
CA LYS A 131 19.84 6.21 -1.86
C LYS A 131 19.09 6.12 -0.53
N ASP A 132 18.41 7.17 -0.05
CA ASP A 132 17.91 7.18 1.34
C ASP A 132 16.36 7.24 1.51
N VAL A 133 15.57 7.16 0.44
CA VAL A 133 14.09 7.21 0.53
C VAL A 133 13.47 6.05 1.34
N ALA A 134 14.20 4.95 1.55
CA ALA A 134 13.68 3.78 2.25
C ALA A 134 13.42 3.99 3.76
N VAL A 135 13.95 5.06 4.39
CA VAL A 135 14.01 5.14 5.87
C VAL A 135 12.81 5.89 6.49
N VAL A 136 12.08 6.73 5.76
CA VAL A 136 11.08 7.62 6.36
C VAL A 136 9.71 6.95 6.62
N LEU A 137 9.54 5.69 6.19
CA LEU A 137 8.28 4.93 6.36
C LEU A 137 8.41 3.68 7.25
N ALA A 138 9.54 3.51 7.95
CA ALA A 138 9.76 2.45 8.93
C ALA A 138 9.35 2.86 10.36
#